data_AF-A0A8S3JI36-F1
#
_entry.id   AF-A0A8S3JI36-F1
#
_cell.length_a   1.000
_cell.length_b   1.000
_cell.length_c   1.000
_cell.angle_alpha   90.00
_cell.angle_beta   90.00
_cell.angle_gamma   90.00
#
_symmetry.space_group_name_H-M   'P 1'
#
loop_
_entity.id
_entity.type
_entity.pdbx_description
1 polymer ?
#
loop_
_entity_poly.entity_id
_entity_poly.type
_entity_poly.pdbx_seq_one_letter_code
_entity_poly.pdbx_strand_id
1 'polypeptide(L)'
;MIFELLQYHEHFIQYTSRDDPALCLSKSIDNHKLSAENQFFLFIIQLRRATDEQELAVYFNISQSTISRIVISWTRFVYSVVSSINLRPTKDQIQQALPLEMKKNYPYVRVIVDCTEFEIEQPTNPQAQQDTWSTYKKTNTAKG
;
A
#
# COMPACT_ATOMS: atom_id res chain seq x y z
N MET A 1 -12.55 -0.56 -10.80
CA MET A 1 -11.58 -0.13 -9.76
C MET A 1 -11.91 1.22 -9.10
N ILE A 2 -11.83 2.39 -9.75
CA ILE A 2 -12.21 3.68 -9.09
C ILE A 2 -13.72 3.74 -8.77
N PHE A 3 -14.57 3.36 -9.74
CA PHE A 3 -16.02 3.26 -9.51
C PHE A 3 -16.39 2.22 -8.45
N GLU A 4 -15.67 1.11 -8.38
CA GLU A 4 -15.90 0.08 -7.36
C GLU A 4 -15.54 0.57 -5.95
N LEU A 5 -14.48 1.36 -5.79
CA LEU A 5 -14.10 1.90 -4.47
C LEU A 5 -15.07 2.98 -3.98
N LEU A 6 -15.61 3.81 -4.87
CA LEU A 6 -16.66 4.80 -4.53
C LEU A 6 -17.98 4.10 -4.21
N GLN A 7 -18.35 3.08 -4.99
CA GLN A 7 -19.54 2.28 -4.72
C GLN A 7 -19.39 1.45 -3.43
N TYR A 8 -18.17 0.99 -3.11
CA TYR A 8 -17.85 0.38 -1.83
C TYR A 8 -17.96 1.40 -0.69
N HIS A 9 -17.50 2.65 -0.84
CA HIS A 9 -17.69 3.68 0.17
C HIS A 9 -19.17 3.87 0.54
N GLU A 10 -20.06 3.97 -0.45
CA GLU A 10 -21.50 4.11 -0.19
C GLU A 10 -22.14 2.86 0.43
N HIS A 11 -21.82 1.66 -0.08
CA HIS A 11 -22.31 0.40 0.49
C HIS A 11 -21.75 0.11 1.89
N PHE A 12 -20.52 0.53 2.15
CA PHE A 12 -19.82 0.32 3.42
C PHE A 12 -20.44 1.19 4.52
N ILE A 13 -20.87 2.42 4.22
CA ILE A 13 -21.66 3.26 5.14
C ILE A 13 -22.96 2.57 5.59
N GLN A 14 -23.57 1.74 4.73
CA GLN A 14 -24.80 1.00 5.06
C GLN A 14 -24.56 -0.26 5.91
N TYR A 15 -23.35 -0.85 5.87
CA TYR A 15 -23.03 -2.12 6.51
C TYR A 15 -22.35 -1.97 7.88
N THR A 16 -21.87 -0.78 8.20
CA THR A 16 -21.20 -0.49 9.47
C THR A 16 -22.22 -0.33 10.60
N SER A 17 -22.04 -1.07 11.70
CA SER A 17 -22.83 -0.87 12.92
C SER A 17 -22.60 0.54 13.49
N ARG A 18 -23.54 1.09 14.27
CA ARG A 18 -23.48 2.48 14.78
C ARG A 18 -22.19 2.83 15.56
N ASP A 19 -21.47 1.83 16.06
CA ASP A 19 -20.23 1.95 16.82
C ASP A 19 -18.95 1.62 16.01
N ASP A 20 -19.06 1.45 14.69
CA ASP A 20 -17.92 1.12 13.83
C ASP A 20 -16.99 2.34 13.64
N PRO A 21 -15.68 2.23 13.95
CA PRO A 21 -14.71 3.31 13.75
C PRO A 21 -14.66 3.81 12.30
N ALA A 22 -15.00 2.98 11.32
CA ALA A 22 -15.00 3.39 9.93
C ALA A 22 -16.18 4.31 9.55
N LEU A 23 -17.31 4.24 10.27
CA LEU A 23 -18.42 5.20 10.15
C LEU A 23 -18.05 6.58 10.72
N CYS A 24 -17.26 6.62 11.79
CA CYS A 24 -16.72 7.86 12.32
C CYS A 24 -15.70 8.49 11.37
N LEU A 25 -14.93 7.66 10.65
CA LEU A 25 -13.97 8.11 9.65
C LEU A 25 -14.63 8.67 8.39
N SER A 26 -15.71 8.05 7.89
CA SER A 26 -16.46 8.58 6.74
C SER A 26 -17.06 9.95 7.05
N LYS A 27 -17.67 10.13 8.23
CA LYS A 27 -18.15 11.45 8.69
C LYS A 27 -17.04 12.50 8.76
N SER A 28 -15.81 12.10 9.12
CA SER A 28 -14.67 13.01 9.12
C SER A 28 -14.25 13.39 7.70
N ILE A 29 -14.35 12.47 6.74
CA ILE A 29 -14.07 12.72 5.32
C ILE A 29 -15.12 13.70 4.77
N ASP A 30 -16.39 13.55 5.14
CA ASP A 30 -17.47 14.43 4.67
C ASP A 30 -17.42 15.86 5.23
N ASN A 31 -16.63 16.11 6.29
CA ASN A 31 -16.59 17.40 6.99
C ASN A 31 -15.57 18.40 6.41
N HIS A 32 -15.01 18.11 5.22
CA HIS A 32 -14.04 18.98 4.56
C HIS A 32 -14.71 19.83 3.46
N LYS A 33 -14.11 21.00 3.17
CA LYS A 33 -14.54 21.88 2.05
C LYS A 33 -14.42 21.21 0.67
N LEU A 34 -13.57 20.19 0.56
CA LEU A 34 -13.28 19.47 -0.66
C LEU A 34 -14.21 18.25 -0.74
N SER A 35 -14.81 17.96 -1.91
CA SER A 35 -15.69 16.80 -2.05
C SER A 35 -14.94 15.49 -1.79
N ALA A 36 -15.64 14.44 -1.39
CA ALA A 36 -15.03 13.14 -1.09
C ALA A 36 -14.25 12.58 -2.28
N GLU A 37 -14.72 12.77 -3.51
CA GLU A 37 -14.03 12.33 -4.74
C GLU A 37 -12.70 13.07 -4.93
N ASN A 38 -12.69 14.38 -4.70
CA ASN A 38 -11.48 15.18 -4.83
C ASN A 38 -10.48 14.90 -3.71
N GLN A 39 -10.96 14.61 -2.50
CA GLN A 39 -10.11 14.15 -1.41
C GLN A 39 -9.48 12.78 -1.72
N PHE A 40 -10.26 11.84 -2.27
CA PHE A 40 -9.76 10.54 -2.68
C PHE A 40 -8.75 10.66 -3.82
N PHE A 41 -9.02 11.54 -4.78
CA PHE A 41 -8.09 11.84 -5.87
C PHE A 41 -6.76 12.39 -5.34
N LEU A 42 -6.81 13.34 -4.41
CA LEU A 42 -5.63 13.86 -3.70
C LEU A 42 -4.86 12.72 -3.02
N PHE A 43 -5.55 11.86 -2.28
CA PHE A 43 -4.93 10.73 -1.59
C PHE A 43 -4.22 9.77 -2.55
N ILE A 44 -4.83 9.48 -3.72
CA ILE A 44 -4.18 8.66 -4.76
C ILE A 44 -2.93 9.33 -5.32
N ILE A 45 -2.97 10.64 -5.56
CA ILE A 45 -1.78 11.38 -6.03
C ILE A 45 -0.66 11.24 -5.00
N GLN A 46 -0.98 11.42 -3.71
CA GLN A 46 -0.01 11.29 -2.62
C GLN A 46 0.59 9.88 -2.56
N LEU A 47 -0.23 8.84 -2.65
CA LEU A 47 0.25 7.44 -2.67
C LEU A 47 1.13 7.14 -3.88
N ARG A 48 0.80 7.69 -5.05
CA ARG A 48 1.52 7.38 -6.31
C ARG A 48 2.84 8.12 -6.43
N ARG A 49 2.88 9.40 -6.03
CA ARG A 49 4.02 10.28 -6.28
C ARG A 49 4.87 10.53 -5.02
N ALA A 50 4.37 10.20 -3.83
CA ALA A 50 4.98 10.61 -2.56
C ALA A 50 5.32 12.12 -2.54
N THR A 51 4.43 12.93 -3.13
CA THR A 51 4.60 14.38 -3.30
C THR A 51 4.66 15.10 -1.97
N ASP A 52 5.29 16.27 -1.95
CA ASP A 52 5.22 17.12 -0.78
C ASP A 52 3.81 17.70 -0.60
N GLU A 53 3.38 17.84 0.65
CA GLU A 53 2.04 18.34 0.97
C GLU A 53 1.88 19.81 0.55
N GLN A 54 2.96 20.58 0.46
CA GLN A 54 2.93 21.96 -0.03
C GLN A 54 2.58 22.05 -1.51
N GLU A 55 3.09 21.14 -2.34
CA GLU A 55 2.75 21.07 -3.76
C GLU A 55 1.25 20.80 -3.94
N LEU A 56 0.72 19.83 -3.18
CA LEU A 56 -0.71 19.52 -3.20
C LEU A 56 -1.57 20.68 -2.67
N ALA A 57 -1.07 21.46 -1.69
CA ALA A 57 -1.77 22.62 -1.13
C ALA A 57 -2.04 23.67 -2.21
N VAL A 58 -1.05 23.89 -3.07
CA VAL A 58 -1.18 24.80 -4.23
C VAL A 58 -2.16 24.24 -5.25
N TYR A 59 -2.07 22.95 -5.60
CA TYR A 59 -2.95 22.34 -6.61
C TYR A 59 -4.43 22.34 -6.22
N PHE A 60 -4.74 22.00 -4.97
CA PHE A 60 -6.11 21.91 -4.47
C PHE A 60 -6.62 23.20 -3.82
N ASN A 61 -5.78 24.23 -3.75
CA ASN A 61 -6.08 25.53 -3.14
C ASN A 61 -6.64 25.40 -1.71
N ILE A 62 -5.99 24.56 -0.89
CA ILE A 62 -6.33 24.31 0.52
C ILE A 62 -5.07 24.37 1.38
N SER A 63 -5.22 24.55 2.69
CA SER A 63 -4.06 24.59 3.58
C SER A 63 -3.36 23.23 3.66
N GLN A 64 -2.04 23.25 3.81
CA GLN A 64 -1.23 22.05 4.06
C GLN A 64 -1.76 21.24 5.24
N SER A 65 -2.20 21.91 6.32
CA SER A 65 -2.81 21.26 7.48
C SER A 65 -4.11 20.51 7.14
N THR A 66 -4.87 20.97 6.15
CA THR A 66 -6.08 20.27 5.68
C THR A 66 -5.70 19.03 4.88
N ILE A 67 -4.67 19.12 4.05
CA ILE A 67 -4.14 18.00 3.26
C ILE A 67 -3.66 16.88 4.17
N SER A 68 -2.84 17.20 5.18
CA SER A 68 -2.35 16.20 6.12
C SER A 68 -3.49 15.45 6.82
N ARG A 69 -4.54 16.18 7.24
CA ARG A 69 -5.76 15.57 7.81
C ARG A 69 -6.48 14.67 6.82
N ILE A 70 -6.66 15.12 5.57
CA ILE A 70 -7.30 14.33 4.50
C ILE A 70 -6.51 13.03 4.28
N VAL A 71 -5.19 13.12 4.09
CA VAL A 71 -4.32 11.95 3.86
C VAL A 71 -4.40 10.97 5.03
N ILE A 72 -4.35 11.45 6.27
CA ILE A 72 -4.47 10.60 7.47
C ILE A 72 -5.85 9.92 7.53
N SER A 73 -6.93 10.66 7.30
CA SER A 73 -8.30 10.12 7.33
C SER A 73 -8.51 9.04 6.27
N TRP A 74 -8.08 9.31 5.03
CA TRP A 74 -8.15 8.32 3.94
C TRP A 74 -7.23 7.13 4.17
N THR A 75 -6.04 7.33 4.76
CA THR A 75 -5.15 6.21 5.14
C THR A 75 -5.83 5.29 6.14
N ARG A 76 -6.49 5.84 7.16
CA ARG A 76 -7.22 5.04 8.16
C ARG A 76 -8.41 4.31 7.54
N PHE A 77 -9.16 5.00 6.68
CA PHE A 77 -10.29 4.40 5.98
C PHE A 77 -9.85 3.23 5.09
N VAL A 78 -8.86 3.46 4.22
CA VAL A 78 -8.32 2.41 3.33
C VAL A 78 -7.71 1.27 4.14
N TYR A 79 -7.01 1.55 5.23
CA TYR A 79 -6.51 0.51 6.13
C TYR A 79 -7.65 -0.35 6.67
N SER A 80 -8.75 0.26 7.14
CA SER A 80 -9.90 -0.50 7.65
C SER A 80 -10.50 -1.43 6.58
N VAL A 81 -10.67 -0.92 5.35
CA VAL A 81 -11.19 -1.70 4.22
C VAL A 81 -10.22 -2.82 3.83
N VAL A 82 -8.92 -2.53 3.69
CA VAL A 82 -7.94 -3.55 3.30
C VAL A 82 -7.78 -4.60 4.41
N SER A 83 -7.87 -4.21 5.68
CA SER A 83 -7.75 -5.13 6.81
C SER A 83 -8.93 -6.11 6.92
N SER A 84 -10.11 -5.75 6.41
CA SER A 84 -11.26 -6.66 6.37
C SER A 84 -11.17 -7.67 5.23
N ILE A 85 -10.37 -7.39 4.19
CA ILE A 85 -10.12 -8.32 3.10
C ILE A 85 -9.12 -9.37 3.59
N ASN A 86 -9.56 -10.63 3.67
CA ASN A 86 -8.69 -11.75 3.99
C ASN A 86 -7.79 -12.10 2.79
N LEU A 87 -6.72 -11.33 2.59
CA LEU A 87 -5.76 -11.51 1.50
C LEU A 87 -4.86 -12.74 1.69
N ARG A 88 -4.86 -13.35 2.88
CA ARG A 88 -3.95 -14.45 3.21
C ARG A 88 -4.62 -15.79 2.90
N PRO A 89 -4.10 -16.58 1.94
CA PRO A 89 -4.62 -17.92 1.70
C PRO A 89 -4.44 -18.80 2.95
N THR A 90 -5.37 -19.72 3.16
CA THR A 90 -5.30 -20.66 4.29
C THR A 90 -4.12 -21.61 4.12
N LYS A 91 -3.71 -22.27 5.21
CA LYS A 91 -2.64 -23.26 5.18
C LYS A 91 -2.93 -24.36 4.14
N ASP A 92 -4.18 -24.82 4.10
CA ASP A 92 -4.59 -25.91 3.22
C ASP A 92 -4.58 -25.49 1.75
N GLN A 93 -5.04 -24.26 1.44
CA GLN A 93 -4.97 -23.70 0.09
C GLN A 93 -3.53 -23.61 -0.40
N ILE A 94 -2.60 -23.13 0.45
CA ILE A 94 -1.18 -23.07 0.11
C ILE A 94 -0.62 -24.48 -0.10
N GLN A 95 -0.95 -25.42 0.79
CA GLN A 95 -0.43 -26.78 0.74
C GLN A 95 -0.87 -27.57 -0.49
N GLN A 96 -2.08 -27.29 -0.99
CA GLN A 96 -2.62 -27.86 -2.23
C GLN A 96 -1.98 -27.23 -3.47
N ALA A 97 -1.72 -25.92 -3.45
CA ALA A 97 -1.09 -25.20 -4.55
C ALA A 97 0.44 -25.37 -4.62
N LEU A 98 1.08 -25.88 -3.55
CA LEU A 98 2.53 -25.99 -3.47
C LEU A 98 3.07 -27.03 -4.47
N PRO A 99 4.03 -26.68 -5.34
CA PRO A 99 4.66 -27.61 -6.27
C PRO A 99 5.29 -28.82 -5.56
N LEU A 100 5.27 -29.99 -6.20
CA LEU A 100 5.74 -31.25 -5.59
C LEU A 100 7.20 -31.18 -5.10
N GLU A 101 8.09 -30.56 -5.89
CA GLU A 101 9.50 -30.41 -5.52
C GLU A 101 9.67 -29.51 -4.29
N MET A 102 8.91 -28.41 -4.24
CA MET A 102 8.89 -27.53 -3.06
C MET A 102 8.29 -28.22 -1.85
N LYS A 103 7.25 -29.03 -2.02
CA LYS A 103 6.63 -29.79 -0.93
C LYS A 103 7.60 -30.83 -0.33
N LYS A 104 8.45 -31.43 -1.17
CA LYS A 104 9.47 -32.40 -0.73
C LYS A 104 10.55 -31.73 0.11
N ASN A 105 11.04 -30.57 -0.31
CA ASN A 105 12.19 -29.91 0.32
C ASN A 105 11.78 -28.89 1.40
N TYR A 106 10.60 -28.28 1.25
CA TYR A 106 10.07 -27.19 2.07
C TYR A 106 8.57 -27.37 2.37
N PRO A 107 8.16 -28.45 3.05
CA PRO A 107 6.75 -28.80 3.26
C PRO A 107 5.96 -27.73 4.05
N TYR A 108 6.62 -26.90 4.83
CA TYR A 108 5.99 -25.87 5.67
C TYR A 108 6.08 -24.45 5.10
N VAL A 109 6.54 -24.29 3.85
CA VAL A 109 6.64 -22.98 3.21
C VAL A 109 5.24 -22.37 3.02
N ARG A 110 5.09 -21.11 3.42
CA ARG A 110 3.82 -20.38 3.40
C ARG A 110 3.88 -19.12 2.56
N VAL A 111 5.03 -18.46 2.56
CA VAL A 111 5.30 -17.21 1.84
C VAL A 111 6.73 -17.30 1.33
N ILE A 112 6.93 -16.99 0.06
CA ILE A 112 8.25 -16.73 -0.50
C ILE A 112 8.34 -15.20 -0.56
N VAL A 113 9.23 -14.64 0.25
CA VAL A 113 9.53 -13.22 0.20
C VAL A 113 10.74 -13.08 -0.71
N ASP A 114 10.54 -12.45 -1.87
CA ASP A 114 11.64 -12.12 -2.76
C ASP A 114 12.23 -10.77 -2.35
N CYS A 115 13.56 -10.68 -2.34
CA CYS A 115 14.25 -9.43 -2.04
C CYS A 115 14.18 -8.51 -3.26
N THR A 116 13.95 -7.22 -3.03
CA THR A 116 14.08 -6.24 -4.11
C THR A 116 15.54 -5.84 -4.23
N GLU A 117 16.11 -6.07 -5.40
CA GLU A 117 17.47 -5.63 -5.73
C GLU A 117 17.40 -4.28 -6.44
N PHE A 118 18.05 -3.26 -5.85
CA PHE A 118 18.19 -1.94 -6.44
C PHE A 118 19.57 -1.83 -7.06
N GLU A 119 19.65 -1.51 -8.35
CA GLU A 119 20.94 -1.25 -9.01
C GLU A 119 21.63 -0.07 -8.35
N ILE A 120 22.93 -0.22 -8.10
CA ILE A 120 23.80 0.81 -7.54
C ILE A 120 25.00 1.03 -8.46
N GLU A 121 25.64 2.18 -8.30
CA GLU A 121 26.93 2.43 -8.94
C GLU A 121 27.96 1.40 -8.46
N GLN A 122 28.83 0.96 -9.38
CA GLN A 122 29.89 0.01 -9.07
C GLN A 122 30.79 0.57 -7.96
N PRO A 123 30.88 -0.10 -6.79
CA PRO A 123 31.75 0.36 -5.74
C PRO A 123 33.22 0.32 -6.17
N THR A 124 33.99 1.35 -5.82
CA THR A 124 35.43 1.40 -6.08
C THR A 124 36.21 0.40 -5.24
N ASN A 125 35.68 0.04 -4.06
CA ASN A 125 36.28 -0.96 -3.18
C ASN A 125 35.98 -2.36 -3.73
N PRO A 126 37.01 -3.17 -4.07
CA PRO A 126 36.80 -4.52 -4.61
C PRO A 126 35.97 -5.44 -3.71
N GLN A 127 36.12 -5.34 -2.39
CA GLN A 127 35.34 -6.14 -1.44
C GLN A 127 33.86 -5.76 -1.52
N ALA A 128 33.57 -4.46 -1.47
CA ALA A 128 32.20 -3.97 -1.59
C ALA A 128 31.58 -4.31 -2.95
N GLN A 129 32.39 -4.30 -4.02
CA GLN A 129 31.94 -4.71 -5.34
C GLN A 129 31.57 -6.20 -5.38
N GLN A 130 32.37 -7.08 -4.76
CA GLN A 130 32.05 -8.50 -4.66
C GLN A 130 30.79 -8.75 -3.83
N ASP A 131 30.66 -8.05 -2.70
CA ASP A 131 29.54 -8.22 -1.77
C ASP A 131 28.20 -7.74 -2.37
N THR A 132 28.25 -6.73 -3.24
CA THR A 132 27.06 -6.16 -3.89
C THR A 132 26.79 -6.73 -5.28
N TRP A 133 27.63 -7.62 -5.81
CA TRP A 133 27.42 -8.19 -7.15
C TRP A 133 26.20 -9.11 -7.18
N SER A 134 25.21 -8.78 -8.00
CA SER A 134 24.11 -9.68 -8.32
C SER A 134 24.41 -10.44 -9.61
N THR A 135 24.65 -11.75 -9.48
CA THR A 135 24.80 -12.64 -10.64
C THR A 135 23.54 -12.68 -11.49
N TYR A 136 22.36 -12.51 -10.88
CA TYR A 136 21.08 -12.50 -11.58
C TYR A 136 20.93 -11.26 -12.46
N LYS A 137 21.21 -10.07 -11.91
CA LYS A 137 21.12 -8.78 -12.63
C LYS A 137 22.37 -8.43 -13.45
N LYS A 138 23.48 -9.15 -13.24
CA LYS A 138 24.80 -8.88 -13.83
C LYS A 138 25.28 -7.44 -13.55
N THR A 139 24.95 -6.93 -12.36
CA THR A 139 25.33 -5.59 -11.91
C THR A 139 25.44 -5.56 -10.39
N ASN A 140 26.02 -4.48 -9.85
CA ASN A 140 26.05 -4.23 -8.42
C ASN A 140 24.67 -3.77 -7.95
N THR A 141 24.14 -4.42 -6.91
CA THR A 141 22.82 -4.14 -6.35
C THR A 141 22.86 -4.06 -4.84
N ALA A 142 22.10 -3.13 -4.27
CA ALA A 142 21.72 -3.17 -2.87
C ALA A 142 20.50 -4.06 -2.69
N LYS A 143 20.52 -4.95 -1.69
CA LYS A 143 19.41 -5.84 -1.34
C LYS A 143 18.56 -5.19 -0.26
N GLY A 144 17.26 -5.07 -0.51
CA GLY A 144 16.25 -4.58 0.45
C GLY A 144 15.32 -5.68 0.97
#